data_AF-U5S426-F1
#
_entry.id   AF-U5S426-F1
#
_cell.length_a   1.000
_cell.length_b   1.000
_cell.length_c   1.000
_cell.angle_alpha   90.00
_cell.angle_beta   90.00
_cell.angle_gamma   90.00
#
_symmetry.space_group_name_H-M   'P 1'
#
loop_
_entity.id
_entity.type
_entity.pdbx_description
1 polymer ?
#
loop_
_entity_poly.entity_id
_entity_poly.type
_entity_poly.pdbx_seq_one_letter_code
_entity_poly.pdbx_strand_id
1 'polypeptide(L)'
;LDEALNAGAWAVEFDYSGFNAAGGGPGSVITPYPINPMTNEIANEPVMVPGLYNWDNIDVESVRQQGQQWKFKSKEEASKMVKKAACFLGADLAGIAPYDERWTYSTWGRKIPKPCKMPNGRTKLMPWDLPKMLSGGGVEVFGHAKFEPDWEKYAGFKPKSVIVFVLEEDYEAIRTSPSVISSATVGKGYSNMGEVAYKIAVFLRKLGYYAAPCGNDTGISVPMAVQAGLGEAGRN
;
A
#
# COMPACT_ATOMS: atom_id res chain seq x y z
N LEU A 1 -9.75 9.38 -24.89
CA LEU A 1 -8.91 8.17 -24.77
C LEU A 1 -8.19 8.19 -23.42
N ASP A 2 -7.48 9.28 -23.18
CA ASP A 2 -6.61 9.60 -22.05
C ASP A 2 -7.26 9.32 -20.69
N GLU A 3 -8.52 9.71 -20.48
CA GLU A 3 -9.25 9.41 -19.24
C GLU A 3 -9.46 7.92 -18.96
N ALA A 4 -9.62 7.10 -20.01
CA ALA A 4 -9.73 5.65 -19.88
C ALA A 4 -8.35 5.00 -19.61
N LEU A 5 -7.28 5.57 -20.18
CA LEU A 5 -5.91 5.18 -19.85
C LEU A 5 -5.57 5.52 -18.39
N ASN A 6 -5.92 6.73 -17.93
CA ASN A 6 -5.77 7.19 -16.55
C ASN A 6 -6.57 6.31 -15.58
N ALA A 7 -7.85 6.07 -15.86
CA ALA A 7 -8.69 5.18 -15.03
C ALA A 7 -8.12 3.75 -14.97
N GLY A 8 -7.64 3.19 -16.08
CA GLY A 8 -6.99 1.87 -16.10
C GLY A 8 -5.68 1.83 -15.33
N ALA A 9 -4.88 2.92 -15.40
CA ALA A 9 -3.60 3.00 -14.70
C ALA A 9 -3.75 3.08 -13.17
N TRP A 10 -4.78 3.78 -12.66
CA TRP A 10 -5.07 3.87 -11.22
C TRP A 10 -5.86 2.67 -10.64
N ALA A 11 -6.32 1.74 -11.47
CA ALA A 11 -7.29 0.71 -11.08
C ALA A 11 -6.84 -0.15 -9.88
N VAL A 12 -5.58 -0.59 -9.84
CA VAL A 12 -5.10 -1.47 -8.75
C VAL A 12 -5.03 -0.72 -7.41
N GLU A 13 -4.60 0.54 -7.41
CA GLU A 13 -4.53 1.34 -6.18
C GLU A 13 -5.92 1.67 -5.60
N PHE A 14 -6.92 1.93 -6.45
CA PHE A 14 -8.30 2.19 -6.01
C PHE A 14 -9.06 0.92 -5.62
N ASP A 15 -8.97 -0.16 -6.40
CA ASP A 15 -9.79 -1.35 -6.18
C ASP A 15 -9.17 -2.39 -5.21
N TYR A 16 -7.83 -2.47 -5.14
CA TYR A 16 -7.13 -3.55 -4.41
C TYR A 16 -6.12 -3.07 -3.35
N SER A 17 -5.45 -1.93 -3.51
CA SER A 17 -4.58 -1.40 -2.45
C SER A 17 -5.35 -0.82 -1.27
N GLY A 18 -6.41 -0.04 -1.53
CA GLY A 18 -7.14 0.73 -0.52
C GLY A 18 -6.72 2.21 -0.42
N PHE A 19 -6.14 2.77 -1.49
CA PHE A 19 -5.71 4.18 -1.63
C PHE A 19 -4.89 4.74 -0.45
N ASN A 20 -3.61 4.38 -0.41
CA ASN A 20 -2.79 4.48 0.79
C ASN A 20 -2.17 5.88 1.04
N ALA A 21 -2.33 6.83 0.12
CA ALA A 21 -1.83 8.20 0.30
C ALA A 21 -2.63 9.06 1.30
N ALA A 22 -3.89 8.74 1.54
CA ALA A 22 -4.74 9.51 2.44
C ALA A 22 -5.65 8.58 3.26
N GLY A 23 -5.10 8.06 4.35
CA GLY A 23 -5.88 7.36 5.37
C GLY A 23 -5.93 5.85 5.26
N GLY A 24 -4.85 5.18 4.86
CA GLY A 24 -4.76 3.72 4.87
C GLY A 24 -4.68 3.13 6.29
N GLY A 25 -3.93 3.75 7.20
CA GLY A 25 -3.68 3.25 8.56
C GLY A 25 -2.90 1.92 8.59
N PRO A 26 -2.53 1.40 9.78
CA PRO A 26 -1.76 0.16 9.88
C PRO A 26 -2.48 -1.02 9.20
N GLY A 27 -1.86 -1.59 8.17
CA GLY A 27 -2.44 -2.62 7.30
C GLY A 27 -3.66 -2.12 6.51
N SER A 28 -3.44 -1.60 5.30
CA SER A 28 -4.48 -1.01 4.42
C SER A 28 -5.72 -1.92 4.25
N VAL A 29 -6.92 -1.35 4.11
CA VAL A 29 -8.17 -2.10 3.91
C VAL A 29 -8.93 -1.67 2.65
N ILE A 30 -9.57 -2.62 1.99
CA ILE A 30 -10.52 -2.43 0.88
C ILE A 30 -11.93 -2.84 1.29
N THR A 31 -12.93 -2.43 0.50
CA THR A 31 -14.37 -2.65 0.80
C THR A 31 -15.13 -3.40 -0.31
N PRO A 32 -14.71 -4.60 -0.71
CA PRO A 32 -15.37 -5.40 -1.75
C PRO A 32 -16.76 -5.86 -1.33
N TYR A 33 -17.58 -6.20 -2.33
CA TYR A 33 -18.87 -6.87 -2.15
C TYR A 33 -18.67 -8.38 -2.33
N PRO A 34 -18.99 -9.23 -1.33
CA PRO A 34 -18.93 -10.67 -1.49
C PRO A 34 -19.76 -11.18 -2.67
N ILE A 35 -19.24 -12.19 -3.36
CA ILE A 35 -19.94 -12.90 -4.44
C ILE A 35 -20.21 -14.33 -3.95
N ASN A 36 -21.45 -14.80 -4.10
CA ASN A 36 -21.79 -16.19 -3.81
C ASN A 36 -21.26 -17.08 -4.97
N PRO A 37 -20.30 -17.99 -4.74
CA PRO A 37 -19.69 -18.78 -5.81
C PRO A 37 -20.64 -19.81 -6.44
N MET A 38 -21.80 -20.08 -5.82
CA MET A 38 -22.80 -21.03 -6.33
C MET A 38 -23.89 -20.36 -7.16
N THR A 39 -24.09 -19.04 -7.05
CA THR A 39 -25.15 -18.30 -7.75
C THR A 39 -24.66 -17.10 -8.56
N ASN A 40 -23.38 -16.69 -8.40
CA ASN A 40 -22.81 -15.42 -8.88
C ASN A 40 -23.54 -14.15 -8.40
N GLU A 41 -24.42 -14.26 -7.41
CA GLU A 41 -25.07 -13.10 -6.79
C GLU A 41 -24.04 -12.29 -5.99
N ILE A 42 -24.02 -10.99 -6.23
CA ILE A 42 -23.13 -10.04 -5.54
C ILE A 42 -23.91 -9.34 -4.43
N ALA A 43 -23.40 -9.39 -3.20
CA ALA A 43 -24.04 -8.78 -2.04
C ALA A 43 -24.23 -7.26 -2.19
N ASN A 44 -25.28 -6.73 -1.55
CA ASN A 44 -25.53 -5.28 -1.48
C ASN A 44 -24.76 -4.59 -0.35
N GLU A 45 -24.28 -5.34 0.63
CA GLU A 45 -23.43 -4.83 1.72
C GLU A 45 -21.96 -5.21 1.44
N PRO A 46 -21.00 -4.27 1.59
CA PRO A 46 -19.58 -4.56 1.47
C PRO A 46 -19.02 -5.13 2.77
N VAL A 47 -17.90 -5.84 2.68
CA VAL A 47 -17.09 -6.27 3.83
C VAL A 47 -15.76 -5.52 3.84
N MET A 48 -15.19 -5.25 5.01
CA MET A 48 -13.81 -4.77 5.11
C MET A 48 -12.86 -5.97 5.09
N VAL A 49 -11.89 -5.98 4.18
CA VAL A 49 -10.79 -6.96 4.13
C VAL A 49 -9.45 -6.27 3.91
N PRO A 50 -8.31 -6.89 4.23
CA PRO A 50 -7.00 -6.31 3.95
C PRO A 50 -6.77 -6.11 2.45
N GLY A 51 -6.22 -4.96 2.08
CA GLY A 51 -5.72 -4.65 0.74
C GLY A 51 -4.28 -5.11 0.52
N LEU A 52 -3.63 -4.63 -0.53
CA LEU A 52 -2.25 -5.03 -0.88
C LEU A 52 -1.20 -4.69 0.18
N TYR A 53 -1.33 -3.57 0.92
CA TYR A 53 -0.44 -3.22 2.03
C TYR A 53 -0.84 -3.90 3.36
N ASN A 54 -1.33 -5.14 3.31
CA ASN A 54 -1.68 -5.91 4.52
C ASN A 54 -0.44 -6.29 5.35
N TRP A 55 -0.60 -6.27 6.68
CA TRP A 55 0.48 -6.60 7.63
C TRP A 55 0.33 -8.00 8.25
N ASP A 56 -0.49 -8.87 7.63
CA ASP A 56 -0.75 -10.22 8.16
C ASP A 56 0.50 -11.11 8.06
N ASN A 57 1.08 -11.39 9.22
CA ASN A 57 2.29 -12.16 9.41
C ASN A 57 2.01 -13.56 10.02
N ILE A 58 0.75 -14.02 10.11
CA ILE A 58 0.38 -15.25 10.84
C ILE A 58 1.14 -16.51 10.37
N ASP A 59 1.32 -16.65 9.05
CA ASP A 59 2.06 -17.75 8.41
C ASP A 59 3.53 -17.85 8.87
N VAL A 60 4.13 -16.75 9.33
CA VAL A 60 5.56 -16.67 9.62
C VAL A 60 5.95 -17.53 10.83
N GLU A 61 5.09 -17.62 11.85
CA GLU A 61 5.35 -18.51 12.98
C GLU A 61 5.18 -19.98 12.60
N SER A 62 4.23 -20.30 11.72
CA SER A 62 4.10 -21.65 11.16
C SER A 62 5.38 -22.08 10.42
N VAL A 63 5.97 -21.20 9.61
CA VAL A 63 7.26 -21.44 8.92
C VAL A 63 8.41 -21.59 9.92
N ARG A 64 8.44 -20.81 11.01
CA ARG A 64 9.47 -20.90 12.07
C ARG A 64 9.35 -22.18 12.89
N GLN A 65 8.14 -22.54 13.32
CA GLN A 65 7.84 -23.73 14.13
C GLN A 65 8.15 -25.03 13.37
N GLN A 66 7.95 -25.04 12.04
CA GLN A 66 8.36 -26.15 11.16
C GLN A 66 9.88 -26.19 10.88
N GLY A 67 10.67 -25.27 11.45
CA GLY A 67 12.12 -25.17 11.21
C GLY A 67 12.49 -24.63 9.82
N GLN A 68 11.52 -24.17 9.02
CA GLN A 68 11.67 -23.78 7.62
C GLN A 68 12.14 -22.33 7.41
N GLN A 69 12.30 -21.53 8.46
CA GLN A 69 12.82 -20.17 8.32
C GLN A 69 14.21 -20.19 7.65
N TRP A 70 14.29 -19.54 6.49
CA TRP A 70 15.51 -19.46 5.69
C TRP A 70 16.66 -18.82 6.47
N LYS A 71 17.87 -19.36 6.30
CA LYS A 71 19.09 -18.85 6.95
C LYS A 71 20.09 -18.42 5.88
N PHE A 72 20.17 -17.11 5.64
CA PHE A 72 21.23 -16.53 4.82
C PHE A 72 22.59 -16.75 5.50
N LYS A 73 23.64 -17.03 4.72
CA LYS A 73 25.00 -17.27 5.21
C LYS A 73 25.64 -16.01 5.80
N SER A 74 25.25 -14.84 5.30
CA SER A 74 25.73 -13.54 5.77
C SER A 74 24.73 -12.41 5.46
N LYS A 75 24.99 -11.20 5.98
CA LYS A 75 24.16 -10.01 5.70
C LYS A 75 24.30 -9.56 4.24
N GLU A 76 25.45 -9.80 3.64
CA GLU A 76 25.80 -9.45 2.26
C GLU A 76 25.07 -10.38 1.28
N GLU A 77 25.00 -11.69 1.59
CA GLU A 77 24.16 -12.63 0.84
C GLU A 77 22.67 -12.25 0.97
N ALA A 78 22.18 -11.97 2.19
CA ALA A 78 20.81 -11.54 2.42
C ALA A 78 20.46 -10.28 1.62
N SER A 79 21.30 -9.24 1.69
CA SER A 79 21.11 -7.99 0.95
C SER A 79 21.08 -8.22 -0.56
N LYS A 80 22.04 -8.99 -1.10
CA LYS A 80 22.11 -9.33 -2.53
C LYS A 80 20.89 -10.13 -3.00
N MET A 81 20.44 -11.11 -2.23
CA MET A 81 19.28 -11.95 -2.58
C MET A 81 17.96 -11.17 -2.47
N VAL A 82 17.75 -10.41 -1.40
CA VAL A 82 16.53 -9.61 -1.21
C VAL A 82 16.41 -8.50 -2.25
N LYS A 83 17.49 -7.78 -2.57
CA LYS A 83 17.48 -6.79 -3.66
C LYS A 83 17.18 -7.42 -5.02
N LYS A 84 17.82 -8.57 -5.34
CA LYS A 84 17.55 -9.28 -6.60
C LYS A 84 16.10 -9.79 -6.67
N ALA A 85 15.55 -10.26 -5.55
CA ALA A 85 14.15 -10.68 -5.48
C ALA A 85 13.19 -9.49 -5.67
N ALA A 86 13.43 -8.35 -5.02
CA ALA A 86 12.64 -7.13 -5.22
C ALA A 86 12.60 -6.71 -6.69
N CYS A 87 13.75 -6.69 -7.36
CA CYS A 87 13.78 -6.35 -8.78
C CYS A 87 13.08 -7.39 -9.67
N PHE A 88 13.26 -8.69 -9.40
CA PHE A 88 12.54 -9.76 -10.11
C PHE A 88 11.01 -9.68 -9.93
N LEU A 89 10.53 -9.14 -8.80
CA LEU A 89 9.10 -9.00 -8.49
C LEU A 89 8.47 -7.73 -9.08
N GLY A 90 9.28 -6.79 -9.61
CA GLY A 90 8.82 -5.62 -10.37
C GLY A 90 9.41 -4.27 -9.96
N ALA A 91 10.44 -4.21 -9.12
CA ALA A 91 11.12 -2.96 -8.76
C ALA A 91 12.30 -2.62 -9.71
N ASP A 92 12.39 -1.39 -10.18
CA ASP A 92 13.48 -0.96 -11.07
C ASP A 92 14.80 -0.77 -10.30
N LEU A 93 14.73 -0.29 -9.05
CA LEU A 93 15.85 -0.25 -8.10
C LEU A 93 15.43 -0.72 -6.71
N ALA A 94 16.37 -1.31 -5.95
CA ALA A 94 16.14 -1.79 -4.59
C ALA A 94 17.27 -1.38 -3.61
N GLY A 95 16.87 -0.68 -2.54
CA GLY A 95 17.69 -0.20 -1.44
C GLY A 95 17.37 -0.94 -0.13
N ILE A 96 18.35 -1.03 0.77
CA ILE A 96 18.13 -1.57 2.12
C ILE A 96 18.93 -0.72 3.11
N ALA A 97 18.28 -0.24 4.16
CA ALA A 97 18.88 0.52 5.25
C ALA A 97 18.53 -0.09 6.62
N PRO A 98 19.27 0.24 7.69
CA PRO A 98 18.73 0.13 9.05
C PRO A 98 17.41 0.90 9.16
N TYR A 99 16.48 0.43 9.98
CA TYR A 99 15.26 1.18 10.28
C TYR A 99 15.59 2.39 11.16
N ASP A 100 15.04 3.55 10.83
CA ASP A 100 15.20 4.81 11.57
C ASP A 100 13.82 5.40 11.87
N GLU A 101 13.49 5.50 13.16
CA GLU A 101 12.18 5.95 13.64
C GLU A 101 11.90 7.43 13.34
N ARG A 102 12.92 8.25 13.05
CA ARG A 102 12.75 9.67 12.70
C ARG A 102 12.00 9.89 11.39
N TRP A 103 11.96 8.88 10.53
CA TRP A 103 11.22 8.91 9.26
C TRP A 103 9.82 8.30 9.36
N THR A 104 9.40 7.84 10.54
CA THR A 104 8.05 7.31 10.79
C THR A 104 7.12 8.46 11.18
N TYR A 105 5.89 8.48 10.68
CA TYR A 105 4.92 9.48 11.12
C TYR A 105 4.57 9.26 12.59
N SER A 106 4.54 10.33 13.38
CA SER A 106 4.21 10.30 14.82
C SER A 106 2.79 9.84 15.12
N THR A 107 1.90 9.83 14.13
CA THR A 107 0.56 9.25 14.21
C THR A 107 0.14 8.78 12.82
N TRP A 108 -0.40 7.57 12.71
CA TRP A 108 -1.00 7.07 11.49
C TRP A 108 -2.51 7.38 11.48
N GLY A 109 -3.04 7.71 10.30
CA GLY A 109 -4.46 8.01 10.12
C GLY A 109 -5.17 6.94 9.28
N ARG A 110 -6.40 6.57 9.65
CA ARG A 110 -7.37 5.90 8.77
C ARG A 110 -8.59 6.79 8.62
N LYS A 111 -9.09 6.99 7.40
CA LYS A 111 -10.37 7.71 7.20
C LYS A 111 -11.49 6.97 7.93
N ILE A 112 -12.47 7.68 8.49
CA ILE A 112 -13.66 7.06 9.11
C ILE A 112 -14.77 6.96 8.05
N PRO A 113 -15.06 5.78 7.47
CA PRO A 113 -16.19 5.64 6.57
C PRO A 113 -17.51 5.54 7.36
N LYS A 114 -18.60 6.00 6.74
CA LYS A 114 -19.98 5.68 7.15
C LYS A 114 -20.72 4.98 5.99
N PRO A 115 -21.71 4.11 6.30
CA PRO A 115 -22.61 3.56 5.30
C PRO A 115 -23.40 4.66 4.57
N CYS A 116 -23.40 4.62 3.23
CA CYS A 116 -24.23 5.45 2.37
C CYS A 116 -24.99 4.52 1.40
N LYS A 117 -26.32 4.60 1.37
CA LYS A 117 -27.13 3.84 0.40
C LYS A 117 -27.11 4.52 -0.96
N MET A 118 -26.75 3.75 -1.99
CA MET A 118 -26.70 4.17 -3.39
C MET A 118 -28.05 3.90 -4.08
N PRO A 119 -28.40 4.59 -5.18
CA PRO A 119 -29.67 4.39 -5.90
C PRO A 119 -29.91 2.96 -6.41
N ASN A 120 -28.87 2.13 -6.54
CA ASN A 120 -28.96 0.72 -6.92
C ASN A 120 -29.08 -0.23 -5.71
N GLY A 121 -29.41 0.27 -4.51
CA GLY A 121 -29.61 -0.51 -3.28
C GLY A 121 -28.32 -0.88 -2.51
N ARG A 122 -27.15 -0.81 -3.16
CA ARG A 122 -25.86 -1.09 -2.51
C ARG A 122 -25.52 -0.06 -1.43
N THR A 123 -24.85 -0.52 -0.38
CA THR A 123 -24.15 0.34 0.57
C THR A 123 -22.74 0.62 0.06
N LYS A 124 -22.34 1.89 -0.05
CA LYS A 124 -20.91 2.27 -0.11
C LYS A 124 -20.45 2.79 1.25
N LEU A 125 -19.20 2.49 1.59
CA LEU A 125 -18.54 2.99 2.80
C LEU A 125 -17.77 4.26 2.44
N MET A 126 -18.41 5.42 2.66
CA MET A 126 -17.92 6.73 2.22
C MET A 126 -17.30 7.50 3.39
N PRO A 127 -16.12 8.13 3.26
CA PRO A 127 -15.51 8.94 4.32
C PRO A 127 -15.95 10.42 4.32
N TRP A 128 -16.96 10.75 3.52
CA TRP A 128 -17.62 12.06 3.46
C TRP A 128 -19.12 11.91 3.22
N ASP A 129 -19.88 12.95 3.53
CA ASP A 129 -21.33 12.99 3.38
C ASP A 129 -21.73 13.23 1.92
N LEU A 130 -21.99 12.12 1.21
CA LEU A 130 -22.44 12.14 -0.18
C LEU A 130 -23.85 12.77 -0.34
N PRO A 131 -24.86 12.46 0.50
CA PRO A 131 -26.16 13.15 0.44
C PRO A 131 -26.07 14.68 0.59
N LYS A 132 -25.27 15.19 1.53
CA LYS A 132 -25.04 16.63 1.75
C LYS A 132 -24.33 17.28 0.56
N MET A 133 -23.35 16.60 -0.02
CA MET A 133 -22.66 17.08 -1.22
C MET A 133 -23.63 17.18 -2.41
N LEU A 134 -24.48 16.17 -2.62
CA LEU A 134 -25.45 16.12 -3.71
C LEU A 134 -26.61 17.12 -3.55
N SER A 135 -26.96 17.52 -2.32
CA SER A 135 -27.95 18.58 -2.05
C SER A 135 -27.36 20.00 -2.10
N GLY A 136 -26.09 20.15 -2.46
CA GLY A 136 -25.41 21.45 -2.54
C GLY A 136 -24.88 21.98 -1.19
N GLY A 137 -25.01 21.21 -0.11
CA GLY A 137 -24.54 21.57 1.23
C GLY A 137 -23.01 21.51 1.45
N GLY A 138 -22.24 21.38 0.37
CA GLY A 138 -20.78 21.23 0.40
C GLY A 138 -20.29 19.84 0.83
N VAL A 139 -18.96 19.66 0.84
CA VAL A 139 -18.32 18.40 1.25
C VAL A 139 -18.07 18.42 2.76
N GLU A 140 -18.74 17.54 3.51
CA GLU A 140 -18.43 17.27 4.92
C GLU A 140 -17.66 15.95 5.04
N VAL A 141 -16.48 15.97 5.67
CA VAL A 141 -15.66 14.77 5.90
C VAL A 141 -15.89 14.22 7.32
N PHE A 142 -15.93 12.90 7.47
CA PHE A 142 -16.18 12.25 8.76
C PHE A 142 -14.94 12.11 9.66
N GLY A 143 -13.83 12.75 9.27
CA GLY A 143 -12.57 12.73 10.02
C GLY A 143 -11.75 11.46 9.85
N HIS A 144 -10.76 11.31 10.73
CA HIS A 144 -9.80 10.21 10.71
C HIS A 144 -9.68 9.58 12.11
N ALA A 145 -9.68 8.25 12.16
CA ALA A 145 -9.20 7.50 13.31
C ALA A 145 -7.67 7.64 13.38
N LYS A 146 -7.15 7.83 14.59
CA LYS A 146 -5.71 7.97 14.86
C LYS A 146 -5.16 6.70 15.49
N PHE A 147 -3.94 6.35 15.11
CA PHE A 147 -3.21 5.20 15.61
C PHE A 147 -1.77 5.64 15.92
N GLU A 148 -1.28 5.36 17.11
CA GLU A 148 0.16 5.48 17.42
C GLU A 148 0.97 4.51 16.54
N PRO A 149 2.26 4.79 16.22
CA PRO A 149 3.10 3.96 15.36
C PRO A 149 3.60 2.66 16.04
N ASP A 150 2.66 1.86 16.55
CA ASP A 150 2.89 0.66 17.36
C ASP A 150 3.01 -0.61 16.48
N TRP A 151 4.21 -0.82 15.95
CA TRP A 151 4.52 -1.95 15.07
C TRP A 151 4.34 -3.32 15.73
N GLU A 152 4.53 -3.44 17.05
CA GLU A 152 4.38 -4.73 17.74
C GLU A 152 2.90 -5.10 17.86
N LYS A 153 2.02 -4.14 18.16
CA LYS A 153 0.57 -4.32 18.17
C LYS A 153 -0.05 -4.59 16.79
N TYR A 154 0.41 -3.89 15.74
CA TYR A 154 -0.26 -3.96 14.43
C TYR A 154 0.42 -4.87 13.40
N ALA A 155 1.72 -5.14 13.52
CA ALA A 155 2.46 -6.01 12.59
C ALA A 155 3.07 -7.26 13.26
N GLY A 156 3.11 -7.31 14.60
CA GLY A 156 3.71 -8.41 15.37
C GLY A 156 5.22 -8.33 15.57
N PHE A 157 5.88 -7.21 15.23
CA PHE A 157 7.33 -7.07 15.37
C PHE A 157 7.80 -5.61 15.40
N LYS A 158 8.92 -5.33 16.10
CA LYS A 158 9.66 -4.08 15.91
C LYS A 158 10.59 -4.17 14.68
N PRO A 159 10.48 -3.26 13.69
CA PRO A 159 11.37 -3.22 12.53
C PRO A 159 12.85 -3.02 12.90
N LYS A 160 13.74 -3.57 12.07
CA LYS A 160 15.21 -3.46 12.21
C LYS A 160 15.91 -2.94 10.96
N SER A 161 15.27 -3.15 9.80
CA SER A 161 15.69 -2.67 8.49
C SER A 161 14.47 -2.15 7.74
N VAL A 162 14.68 -1.19 6.84
CA VAL A 162 13.71 -0.83 5.80
C VAL A 162 14.25 -1.32 4.45
N ILE A 163 13.35 -1.84 3.62
CA ILE A 163 13.60 -2.11 2.21
C ILE A 163 12.86 -1.03 1.45
N VAL A 164 13.57 -0.27 0.63
CA VAL A 164 12.99 0.80 -0.20
C VAL A 164 13.18 0.38 -1.65
N PHE A 165 12.21 0.66 -2.50
CA PHE A 165 12.30 0.38 -3.93
C PHE A 165 11.83 1.57 -4.76
N VAL A 166 12.27 1.62 -6.01
CA VAL A 166 11.89 2.64 -7.00
C VAL A 166 11.08 1.97 -8.10
N LEU A 167 10.12 2.70 -8.64
CA LEU A 167 9.40 2.38 -9.85
C LEU A 167 9.59 3.53 -10.85
N GLU A 168 9.92 3.21 -12.09
CA GLU A 168 10.15 4.20 -13.14
C GLU A 168 8.82 4.71 -13.72
N GLU A 169 8.62 6.03 -13.67
CA GLU A 169 7.55 6.69 -14.42
C GLU A 169 7.92 6.81 -15.89
N ASP A 170 6.94 6.67 -16.77
CA ASP A 170 7.13 6.83 -18.22
C ASP A 170 7.54 8.27 -18.53
N TYR A 171 8.78 8.45 -18.98
CA TYR A 171 9.39 9.75 -19.27
C TYR A 171 8.58 10.56 -20.28
N GLU A 172 8.04 9.90 -21.31
CA GLU A 172 7.28 10.53 -22.40
C GLU A 172 5.86 10.93 -21.96
N ALA A 173 5.31 10.23 -20.96
CA ALA A 173 4.07 10.62 -20.29
C ALA A 173 4.28 11.75 -19.27
N ILE A 174 5.26 11.65 -18.36
CA ILE A 174 5.43 12.63 -17.26
C ILE A 174 5.84 14.01 -17.78
N ARG A 175 6.61 14.08 -18.88
CA ARG A 175 6.95 15.36 -19.56
C ARG A 175 5.74 16.13 -20.11
N THR A 176 4.54 15.53 -20.12
CA THR A 176 3.28 16.20 -20.51
C THR A 176 2.57 16.87 -19.34
N SER A 177 3.16 16.90 -18.15
CA SER A 177 2.58 17.53 -16.96
C SER A 177 2.14 18.99 -17.23
N PRO A 178 0.92 19.40 -16.83
CA PRO A 178 -0.03 18.71 -15.95
C PRO A 178 -1.16 17.97 -16.69
N SER A 179 -0.90 17.28 -17.81
CA SER A 179 -1.95 16.58 -18.59
C SER A 179 -2.48 15.30 -17.92
N VAL A 180 -3.63 14.80 -18.40
CA VAL A 180 -4.21 13.51 -18.00
C VAL A 180 -3.25 12.33 -18.28
N ILE A 181 -2.41 12.42 -19.31
CA ILE A 181 -1.40 11.39 -19.62
C ILE A 181 -0.31 11.37 -18.53
N SER A 182 0.09 12.53 -18.00
CA SER A 182 1.01 12.59 -16.85
C SER A 182 0.38 11.98 -15.57
N SER A 183 -0.91 12.20 -15.34
CA SER A 183 -1.65 11.54 -14.25
C SER A 183 -1.72 10.02 -14.41
N ALA A 184 -1.77 9.52 -15.65
CA ALA A 184 -1.82 8.09 -15.92
C ALA A 184 -0.50 7.39 -15.58
N THR A 185 0.68 7.96 -15.87
CA THR A 185 1.95 7.34 -15.46
C THR A 185 2.13 7.35 -13.94
N VAL A 186 1.74 8.43 -13.26
CA VAL A 186 1.71 8.48 -11.79
C VAL A 186 0.81 7.36 -11.23
N GLY A 187 -0.40 7.20 -11.77
CA GLY A 187 -1.34 6.15 -11.36
C GLY A 187 -0.82 4.73 -11.57
N LYS A 188 -0.16 4.47 -12.71
CA LYS A 188 0.56 3.22 -12.98
C LYS A 188 1.62 2.97 -11.90
N GLY A 189 2.37 4.00 -11.50
CA GLY A 189 3.33 3.94 -10.39
C GLY A 189 2.69 3.48 -9.08
N TYR A 190 1.56 4.07 -8.68
CA TYR A 190 0.83 3.65 -7.46
C TYR A 190 0.29 2.22 -7.55
N SER A 191 -0.34 1.85 -8.67
CA SER A 191 -0.84 0.49 -8.91
C SER A 191 0.28 -0.56 -8.82
N ASN A 192 1.43 -0.28 -9.43
CA ASN A 192 2.62 -1.13 -9.35
C ASN A 192 3.20 -1.16 -7.92
N MET A 193 3.17 -0.04 -7.18
CA MET A 193 3.70 0.03 -5.81
C MET A 193 2.96 -0.93 -4.87
N GLY A 194 1.63 -0.98 -4.94
CA GLY A 194 0.83 -1.93 -4.17
C GLY A 194 1.18 -3.38 -4.50
N GLU A 195 1.24 -3.70 -5.79
CA GLU A 195 1.55 -5.06 -6.26
C GLU A 195 2.97 -5.51 -5.85
N VAL A 196 3.99 -4.67 -6.08
CA VAL A 196 5.39 -4.96 -5.80
C VAL A 196 5.67 -5.02 -4.29
N ALA A 197 5.11 -4.10 -3.50
CA ALA A 197 5.23 -4.14 -2.04
C ALA A 197 4.60 -5.42 -1.46
N TYR A 198 3.41 -5.83 -1.94
CA TYR A 198 2.77 -7.07 -1.50
C TYR A 198 3.59 -8.31 -1.89
N LYS A 199 4.06 -8.40 -3.14
CA LYS A 199 4.94 -9.48 -3.60
C LYS A 199 6.20 -9.63 -2.74
N ILE A 200 6.88 -8.52 -2.44
CA ILE A 200 8.10 -8.50 -1.60
C ILE A 200 7.76 -8.96 -0.17
N ALA A 201 6.64 -8.49 0.40
CA ALA A 201 6.20 -8.92 1.73
C ALA A 201 5.89 -10.42 1.77
N VAL A 202 5.17 -10.97 0.79
CA VAL A 202 4.87 -12.41 0.69
C VAL A 202 6.15 -13.23 0.56
N PHE A 203 7.11 -12.80 -0.27
CA PHE A 203 8.42 -13.45 -0.40
C PHE A 203 9.16 -13.53 0.95
N LEU A 204 9.24 -12.41 1.69
CA LEU A 204 9.88 -12.38 3.01
C LEU A 204 9.14 -13.25 4.04
N ARG A 205 7.80 -13.22 4.05
CA ARG A 205 6.97 -14.05 4.94
C ARG A 205 7.16 -15.55 4.68
N LYS A 206 7.23 -15.98 3.41
CA LYS A 206 7.50 -17.38 3.06
C LYS A 206 8.95 -17.82 3.30
N LEU A 207 9.90 -16.89 3.44
CA LEU A 207 11.23 -17.16 4.01
C LEU A 207 11.24 -17.21 5.55
N GLY A 208 10.12 -16.96 6.22
CA GLY A 208 10.01 -16.93 7.69
C GLY A 208 10.43 -15.60 8.32
N TYR A 209 10.48 -14.51 7.55
CA TYR A 209 10.74 -13.15 8.05
C TYR A 209 9.45 -12.34 8.11
N TYR A 210 9.27 -11.60 9.19
CA TYR A 210 8.14 -10.68 9.31
C TYR A 210 8.31 -9.49 8.34
N ALA A 211 7.21 -9.07 7.71
CA ALA A 211 7.19 -7.97 6.76
C ALA A 211 5.91 -7.14 6.90
N ALA A 212 6.04 -5.83 6.77
CA ALA A 212 4.95 -4.86 6.80
C ALA A 212 5.11 -3.91 5.59
N PRO A 213 4.46 -4.20 4.45
CA PRO A 213 4.47 -3.32 3.28
C PRO A 213 3.69 -2.03 3.58
N CYS A 214 4.18 -0.90 3.09
CA CYS A 214 3.52 0.40 3.14
C CYS A 214 3.57 1.07 1.76
N GLY A 215 2.76 2.12 1.58
CA GLY A 215 2.76 2.96 0.39
C GLY A 215 3.27 4.35 0.74
N ASN A 216 2.39 5.35 0.60
CA ASN A 216 2.64 6.72 1.07
C ASN A 216 2.24 6.95 2.55
N ASP A 217 1.76 5.91 3.23
CA ASP A 217 1.45 5.93 4.66
C ASP A 217 2.68 5.56 5.50
N THR A 218 2.49 5.44 6.82
CA THR A 218 3.46 4.90 7.77
C THR A 218 4.73 5.75 8.01
N GLY A 219 5.43 6.20 6.96
CA GLY A 219 6.61 7.06 7.06
C GLY A 219 6.91 7.86 5.78
N ILE A 220 8.05 8.56 5.79
CA ILE A 220 8.48 9.47 4.73
C ILE A 220 9.48 8.74 3.80
N SER A 221 9.03 8.37 2.60
CA SER A 221 9.79 7.49 1.69
C SER A 221 11.10 8.11 1.16
N VAL A 222 11.16 9.43 0.97
CA VAL A 222 12.32 10.14 0.41
C VAL A 222 13.59 10.02 1.29
N PRO A 223 13.60 10.41 2.58
CA PRO A 223 14.79 10.24 3.41
C PRO A 223 15.14 8.76 3.64
N MET A 224 14.16 7.85 3.65
CA MET A 224 14.43 6.41 3.66
C MET A 224 15.16 5.95 2.39
N ALA A 225 14.79 6.46 1.20
CA ALA A 225 15.44 6.15 -0.07
C ALA A 225 16.90 6.66 -0.11
N VAL A 226 17.14 7.89 0.36
CA VAL A 226 18.50 8.44 0.52
C VAL A 226 19.32 7.58 1.47
N GLN A 227 18.78 7.23 2.64
CA GLN A 227 19.45 6.35 3.62
C GLN A 227 19.70 4.93 3.07
N ALA A 228 18.86 4.46 2.15
CA ALA A 228 18.99 3.16 1.49
C ALA A 228 19.94 3.17 0.27
N GLY A 229 20.55 4.32 -0.04
CA GLY A 229 21.51 4.49 -1.12
C GLY A 229 20.90 4.51 -2.52
N LEU A 230 19.66 4.98 -2.67
CA LEU A 230 18.94 5.04 -3.95
C LEU A 230 19.06 6.38 -4.67
N GLY A 231 19.57 7.43 -4.02
CA GLY A 231 19.73 8.76 -4.60
C GLY A 231 19.98 9.83 -3.52
N GLU A 232 19.89 11.09 -3.93
CA GLU A 232 20.02 12.28 -3.07
C GLU A 232 18.70 13.07 -3.04
N ALA A 233 18.57 13.98 -2.07
CA ALA A 233 17.38 14.82 -1.97
C ALA A 233 17.38 15.92 -3.06
N GLY A 234 16.29 16.02 -3.82
CA GLY A 234 16.07 17.10 -4.79
C GLY A 234 15.80 18.46 -4.13
N ARG A 235 15.75 19.52 -4.95
CA ARG A 235 15.32 20.87 -4.54
C ARG A 235 13.79 21.02 -4.51
N ASN A 236 13.11 20.09 -5.18
CA ASN A 236 11.74 20.16 -5.69
C ASN A 236 10.68 20.14 -4.59
#